data_AF-A0A2N8KUQ3-F1
#
_entry.id   AF-A0A2N8KUQ3-F1
#
_cell.length_a   1.000
_cell.length_b   1.000
_cell.length_c   1.000
_cell.angle_alpha   90.00
_cell.angle_beta   90.00
_cell.angle_gamma   90.00
#
_symmetry.space_group_name_H-M   'P 1'
#
loop_
_entity.id
_entity.type
_entity.pdbx_description
1 polymer ?
#
loop_
_entity_poly.entity_id
_entity_poly.type
_entity_poly.pdbx_seq_one_letter_code
_entity_poly.pdbx_strand_id
1 'polypeptide(L)'
;MFLSLAATASPQASASDRPERSEYSDGALSLKLISRSDGGEDGYFARFVGTVRLTGTLVIEFDRLPDITDDRDTDGEAFFVPDDSSRRKLPAAVGRFYPRPVSSIALDKKPRVLLLPLLGRKRTDALLNGVMPRYELPASLTIKSFSSWVECDHRSYTAEVASIRPVSSQVIAKAKPSLIGC
;
A
#
# COMPACT_ATOMS: atom_id res chain seq x y z
N MET A 1 74.60 -2.02 7.54
CA MET A 1 74.49 -1.32 6.24
C MET A 1 73.36 -2.01 5.49
N PHE A 2 72.20 -1.31 5.36
CA PHE A 2 71.12 -1.38 4.34
C PHE A 2 70.71 -2.75 3.73
N LEU A 3 69.45 -3.15 3.51
CA LEU A 3 68.12 -2.52 3.49
C LEU A 3 67.05 -3.62 3.65
N SER A 4 66.04 -3.39 4.49
CA SER A 4 64.79 -4.17 4.49
C SER A 4 63.89 -3.73 3.35
N LEU A 5 63.45 -4.65 2.49
CA LEU A 5 62.31 -4.45 1.59
C LEU A 5 61.02 -4.77 2.36
N ALA A 6 60.27 -3.74 2.73
CA ALA A 6 58.89 -3.90 3.19
C ALA A 6 57.97 -3.95 1.95
N ALA A 7 57.37 -5.12 1.69
CA ALA A 7 56.34 -5.27 0.68
C ALA A 7 55.03 -4.64 1.21
N THR A 8 54.70 -3.45 0.71
CA THR A 8 53.38 -2.83 0.90
C THR A 8 52.37 -3.56 0.03
N ALA A 9 51.62 -4.49 0.61
CA ALA A 9 50.41 -5.00 0.00
C ALA A 9 49.36 -3.88 0.03
N SER A 10 49.03 -3.34 -1.14
CA SER A 10 47.90 -2.41 -1.29
C SER A 10 46.61 -3.13 -0.87
N PRO A 11 45.75 -2.53 -0.04
CA PRO A 11 44.43 -3.09 0.18
C PRO A 11 43.67 -2.98 -1.14
N GLN A 12 43.36 -4.13 -1.75
CA GLN A 12 42.35 -4.21 -2.79
C GLN A 12 41.05 -3.70 -2.19
N ALA A 13 40.60 -2.54 -2.66
CA ALA A 13 39.26 -2.04 -2.43
C ALA A 13 38.29 -3.14 -2.87
N SER A 14 37.77 -3.87 -1.89
CA SER A 14 36.77 -4.90 -2.12
C SER A 14 35.53 -4.23 -2.68
N ALA A 15 35.03 -4.88 -3.73
CA ALA A 15 33.83 -4.61 -4.47
C ALA A 15 32.70 -3.93 -3.66
N SER A 16 32.18 -2.84 -4.25
CA SER A 16 30.77 -2.48 -4.26
C SER A 16 30.11 -2.28 -2.88
N ASP A 17 30.32 -1.10 -2.28
CA ASP A 17 29.33 -0.44 -1.41
C ASP A 17 28.09 -0.02 -2.19
N ARG A 18 27.44 -0.97 -2.87
CA ARG A 18 26.03 -0.80 -3.22
C ARG A 18 25.27 -1.25 -1.98
N PRO A 19 24.40 -0.40 -1.40
CA PRO A 19 23.54 -0.86 -0.31
C PRO A 19 22.86 -2.14 -0.78
N GLU A 20 23.02 -3.22 -0.01
CA GLU A 20 22.50 -4.56 -0.25
C GLU A 20 20.98 -4.41 -0.49
N ARG A 21 20.60 -4.26 -1.76
CA ARG A 21 19.28 -3.78 -2.15
C ARG A 21 18.25 -4.82 -1.77
N SER A 22 17.06 -4.36 -1.37
CA SER A 22 15.92 -5.26 -1.21
C SER A 22 15.72 -6.06 -2.51
N GLU A 23 15.85 -7.37 -2.43
CA GLU A 23 15.51 -8.25 -3.53
C GLU A 23 13.98 -8.33 -3.65
N TYR A 24 13.46 -8.60 -4.82
CA TYR A 24 12.03 -8.81 -5.03
C TYR A 24 11.83 -10.29 -5.33
N SER A 25 10.73 -10.89 -4.85
CA SER A 25 10.52 -12.33 -5.04
C SER A 25 10.55 -12.72 -6.52
N ASP A 26 11.32 -13.75 -6.87
CA ASP A 26 11.34 -14.42 -8.19
C ASP A 26 10.05 -15.25 -8.43
N GLY A 27 8.89 -14.62 -8.27
CA GLY A 27 7.59 -15.17 -8.63
C GLY A 27 7.09 -14.59 -9.96
N ALA A 28 6.08 -15.22 -10.57
CA ALA A 28 5.43 -14.80 -11.82
C ALA A 28 4.83 -13.36 -11.82
N LEU A 29 4.91 -12.65 -10.68
CA LEU A 29 4.45 -11.27 -10.48
C LEU A 29 5.60 -10.43 -9.88
N SER A 30 6.78 -10.45 -10.49
CA SER A 30 7.94 -9.71 -9.98
C SER A 30 7.73 -8.19 -10.07
N LEU A 31 7.95 -7.49 -8.95
CA LEU A 31 8.02 -6.03 -8.92
C LEU A 31 9.25 -5.60 -9.71
N LYS A 32 9.06 -4.71 -10.69
CA LYS A 32 10.19 -4.07 -11.35
C LYS A 32 10.59 -2.86 -10.51
N LEU A 33 11.86 -2.83 -10.11
CA LEU A 33 12.44 -1.63 -9.51
C LEU A 33 12.45 -0.52 -10.57
N ILE A 34 11.85 0.62 -10.26
CA ILE A 34 11.91 1.81 -11.10
C ILE A 34 12.55 2.90 -10.24
N SER A 35 13.66 3.46 -10.69
CA SER A 35 14.26 4.64 -10.05
C SER A 35 13.44 5.88 -10.43
N ARG A 36 13.06 6.70 -9.45
CA ARG A 36 12.55 8.05 -9.73
C ARG A 36 13.75 8.96 -9.94
N SER A 37 13.67 9.81 -10.94
CA SER A 37 14.65 10.87 -11.20
C SER A 37 13.90 12.20 -11.20
N ASP A 38 13.16 12.46 -10.13
CA ASP A 38 12.48 13.74 -9.94
C ASP A 38 13.31 14.66 -9.05
N GLY A 39 14.37 15.20 -9.65
CA GLY A 39 14.85 16.54 -9.28
C GLY A 39 15.40 16.76 -7.87
N GLY A 40 15.85 15.74 -7.13
CA GLY A 40 16.67 15.99 -5.94
C GLY A 40 16.88 14.85 -4.95
N GLU A 41 15.99 13.87 -4.87
CA GLU A 41 16.12 12.78 -3.89
C GLU A 41 15.92 11.40 -4.54
N ASP A 42 16.90 10.51 -4.37
CA ASP A 42 16.87 9.14 -4.88
C ASP A 42 15.84 8.29 -4.12
N GLY A 43 14.58 8.35 -4.54
CA GLY A 43 13.52 7.46 -4.06
C GLY A 43 13.48 6.15 -4.85
N TYR A 44 13.68 5.01 -4.17
CA TYR A 44 13.49 3.68 -4.77
C TYR A 44 12.03 3.23 -4.62
N PHE A 45 11.33 3.11 -5.74
CA PHE A 45 10.00 2.49 -5.77
C PHE A 45 10.01 1.21 -6.60
N ALA A 46 9.24 0.24 -6.14
CA ALA A 46 9.00 -0.99 -6.88
C ALA A 46 7.59 -0.91 -7.45
N ARG A 47 7.45 -1.10 -8.77
CA ARG A 47 6.14 -1.08 -9.41
C ARG A 47 5.89 -2.38 -10.15
N PHE A 48 4.72 -2.94 -9.89
CA PHE A 48 4.13 -4.02 -10.63
C PHE A 48 3.04 -3.43 -11.52
N VAL A 49 3.07 -3.80 -12.80
CA VAL A 49 2.03 -3.45 -13.76
C VAL A 49 1.44 -4.75 -14.28
N GLY A 50 0.16 -4.94 -14.03
CA GLY A 50 -0.54 -6.17 -14.35
C GLY A 50 -1.89 -6.22 -13.66
N THR A 51 -2.73 -7.17 -14.08
CA THR A 51 -4.08 -7.30 -13.53
C THR A 51 -4.12 -8.38 -12.46
N VAL A 52 -4.47 -8.02 -11.23
CA VAL A 52 -4.64 -8.97 -10.12
C VAL A 52 -6.01 -8.75 -9.48
N ARG A 53 -6.73 -9.85 -9.22
CA ARG A 53 -7.99 -9.83 -8.49
C ARG A 53 -7.78 -10.21 -7.03
N LEU A 54 -8.25 -9.33 -6.15
CA LEU A 54 -8.14 -9.42 -4.71
C LEU A 54 -9.53 -9.47 -4.07
N THR A 55 -9.59 -10.05 -2.89
CA THR A 55 -10.72 -10.05 -1.96
C THR A 55 -10.22 -9.58 -0.59
N GLY A 56 -11.08 -8.90 0.15
CA GLY A 56 -10.71 -8.27 1.41
C GLY A 56 -11.72 -7.20 1.84
N THR A 57 -11.23 -6.25 2.62
CA THR A 57 -12.04 -5.16 3.18
C THR A 57 -11.61 -3.83 2.58
N LEU A 58 -12.56 -3.12 1.98
CA LEU A 58 -12.43 -1.70 1.68
C LEU A 58 -12.62 -0.91 2.99
N VAL A 59 -11.64 -0.11 3.34
CA VAL A 59 -11.66 0.81 4.46
C VAL A 59 -11.74 2.22 3.90
N ILE A 60 -12.71 3.01 4.35
CA ILE A 60 -12.81 4.43 4.05
C ILE A 60 -12.63 5.19 5.36
N GLU A 61 -11.72 6.15 5.35
CA GLU A 61 -11.41 7.01 6.49
C GLU A 61 -11.70 8.47 6.12
N PHE A 62 -12.19 9.25 7.07
CA PHE A 62 -12.43 10.67 6.94
C PHE A 62 -11.84 11.38 8.16
N ASP A 63 -11.27 12.56 7.94
CA ASP A 63 -10.87 13.43 9.05
C ASP A 63 -12.10 14.11 9.63
N ARG A 64 -12.83 13.38 10.49
CA ARG A 64 -14.06 13.85 11.14
C ARG A 64 -13.93 13.67 12.63
N LEU A 65 -14.13 14.77 13.35
CA LEU A 65 -14.35 14.72 14.78
C LEU A 65 -15.85 14.44 15.04
N PRO A 66 -16.18 13.50 15.95
CA PRO A 66 -17.56 13.05 16.17
C PRO A 66 -18.52 14.17 16.60
N ASP A 67 -18.00 15.26 17.17
CA ASP A 67 -18.77 16.36 17.76
C ASP A 67 -18.74 17.66 16.94
N ILE A 68 -18.03 17.70 15.81
CA ILE A 68 -17.90 18.92 14.99
C ILE A 68 -18.74 18.78 13.71
N THR A 69 -19.67 19.72 13.51
CA THR A 69 -20.64 19.66 12.40
C THR A 69 -20.33 20.57 11.23
N ASP A 70 -19.48 21.59 11.42
CA ASP A 70 -19.34 22.69 10.45
C ASP A 70 -18.31 22.47 9.34
N ASP A 71 -17.39 21.50 9.49
CA ASP A 71 -16.37 21.23 8.46
C ASP A 71 -16.08 19.73 8.34
N ARG A 72 -17.03 19.00 7.74
CA ARG A 72 -16.88 17.56 7.52
C ARG A 72 -16.06 17.32 6.26
N ASP A 73 -14.89 16.74 6.42
CA ASP A 73 -14.13 16.20 5.29
C ASP A 73 -15.00 15.19 4.51
N THR A 74 -15.31 15.54 3.26
CA THR A 74 -16.04 14.66 2.32
C THR A 74 -15.11 13.96 1.34
N ASP A 75 -13.84 14.37 1.33
CA ASP A 75 -12.82 13.88 0.42
C ASP A 75 -12.32 12.53 0.91
N GLY A 76 -11.93 12.42 2.18
CA GLY A 76 -11.49 11.17 2.82
C GLY A 76 -10.37 10.41 2.09
N GLU A 77 -9.99 9.29 2.69
CA GLU A 77 -8.99 8.37 2.17
C GLU A 77 -9.55 6.95 2.06
N ALA A 78 -8.97 6.16 1.15
CA ALA A 78 -9.42 4.80 0.89
C ALA A 78 -8.26 3.81 0.93
N PHE A 79 -8.43 2.77 1.73
CA PHE A 79 -7.48 1.68 1.87
C PHE A 79 -8.15 0.35 1.56
N PHE A 80 -7.35 -0.63 1.17
CA PHE A 80 -7.78 -2.00 1.00
C PHE A 80 -6.93 -2.94 1.86
N VAL A 81 -7.59 -3.71 2.70
CA VAL A 81 -6.97 -4.76 3.53
C VAL A 81 -7.25 -6.10 2.86
N PRO A 82 -6.26 -6.69 2.14
CA PRO A 82 -6.46 -7.96 1.47
C PRO A 82 -6.59 -9.10 2.49
N ASP A 83 -7.43 -10.09 2.18
CA ASP A 83 -7.45 -11.35 2.94
C ASP A 83 -6.15 -12.14 2.73
N ASP A 84 -5.92 -13.17 3.56
CA ASP A 84 -4.69 -13.97 3.52
C ASP A 84 -4.42 -14.59 2.14
N SER A 85 -5.47 -15.00 1.43
CA SER A 85 -5.36 -15.62 0.09
C SER A 85 -4.93 -14.58 -0.95
N SER A 86 -5.52 -13.40 -0.91
CA SER A 86 -5.24 -12.29 -1.82
C SER A 86 -3.90 -11.63 -1.52
N ARG A 87 -3.50 -11.54 -0.25
CA ARG A 87 -2.19 -11.04 0.16
C ARG A 87 -1.06 -11.86 -0.46
N ARG A 88 -1.21 -13.19 -0.56
CA ARG A 88 -0.22 -14.07 -1.21
C ARG A 88 -0.12 -13.89 -2.73
N LYS A 89 -1.11 -13.27 -3.36
CA LYS A 89 -1.08 -12.93 -4.80
C LYS A 89 -0.37 -11.63 -5.08
N LEU A 90 -0.13 -10.82 -4.04
CA LEU A 90 0.56 -9.55 -4.20
C LEU A 90 2.06 -9.77 -4.28
N PRO A 91 2.76 -9.00 -5.12
CA PRO A 91 4.21 -9.01 -5.10
C PRO A 91 4.73 -8.61 -3.71
N ALA A 92 5.62 -9.42 -3.15
CA ALA A 92 6.30 -9.08 -1.90
C ALA A 92 7.67 -8.48 -2.21
N ALA A 93 8.02 -7.40 -1.51
CA ALA A 93 9.41 -6.98 -1.43
C ALA A 93 10.13 -7.91 -0.45
N VAL A 94 11.12 -8.65 -0.94
CA VAL A 94 11.92 -9.62 -0.18
C VAL A 94 13.28 -8.98 0.12
N GLY A 95 13.29 -7.99 1.01
CA GLY A 95 14.51 -7.36 1.47
C GLY A 95 14.83 -7.74 2.91
N ARG A 96 16.12 -7.73 3.27
CA ARG A 96 16.58 -7.83 4.68
C ARG A 96 16.01 -6.70 5.55
N PHE A 97 15.74 -5.55 4.94
CA PHE A 97 15.17 -4.36 5.58
C PHE A 97 13.68 -4.21 5.19
N TYR A 98 12.82 -4.13 6.22
CA TYR A 98 11.35 -4.04 6.15
C TYR A 98 10.62 -5.28 5.55
N PRO A 99 10.79 -6.48 6.13
CA PRO A 99 10.18 -7.73 5.64
C PRO A 99 8.67 -7.85 5.95
N ARG A 100 7.98 -6.75 6.29
CA ARG A 100 6.59 -6.84 6.72
C ARG A 100 5.67 -7.15 5.54
N PRO A 101 4.76 -8.12 5.68
CA PRO A 101 3.79 -8.44 4.62
C PRO A 101 2.87 -7.25 4.37
N VAL A 102 2.27 -7.20 3.17
CA VAL A 102 1.29 -6.16 2.81
C VAL A 102 0.09 -6.22 3.77
N SER A 103 -0.05 -5.23 4.64
CA SER A 103 -1.15 -5.12 5.61
C SER A 103 -2.32 -4.31 5.07
N SER A 104 -2.03 -3.23 4.36
CA SER A 104 -3.00 -2.32 3.75
C SER A 104 -2.42 -1.74 2.47
N ILE A 105 -3.31 -1.35 1.56
CA ILE A 105 -2.98 -0.75 0.27
C ILE A 105 -3.77 0.53 0.12
N ALA A 106 -3.11 1.67 0.02
CA ALA A 106 -3.77 2.93 -0.30
C ALA A 106 -4.29 2.89 -1.76
N LEU A 107 -5.52 3.34 -1.97
CA LEU A 107 -6.16 3.31 -3.28
C LEU A 107 -6.12 4.69 -3.92
N ASP A 108 -5.63 4.76 -5.16
CA ASP A 108 -5.58 6.01 -5.93
C ASP A 108 -6.96 6.36 -6.55
N LYS A 109 -7.98 6.41 -5.68
CA LYS A 109 -9.36 6.79 -6.01
C LYS A 109 -10.03 7.40 -4.78
N LYS A 110 -10.75 8.50 -4.99
CA LYS A 110 -11.60 9.09 -3.95
C LYS A 110 -12.72 8.12 -3.52
N PRO A 111 -13.13 8.12 -2.24
CA PRO A 111 -14.17 7.26 -1.67
C PRO A 111 -15.45 7.19 -2.50
N ARG A 112 -15.95 8.32 -3.03
CA ARG A 112 -17.16 8.36 -3.86
C ARG A 112 -17.09 7.40 -5.06
N VAL A 113 -15.95 7.35 -5.76
CA VAL A 113 -15.76 6.50 -6.95
C VAL A 113 -15.79 5.02 -6.58
N LEU A 114 -15.27 4.68 -5.41
CA LEU A 114 -15.20 3.31 -4.91
C LEU A 114 -16.53 2.83 -4.31
N LEU A 115 -17.26 3.71 -3.62
CA LEU A 115 -18.49 3.38 -2.91
C LEU A 115 -19.71 3.27 -3.84
N LEU A 116 -19.79 4.09 -4.90
CA LEU A 116 -20.91 4.08 -5.84
C LEU A 116 -21.21 2.69 -6.44
N PRO A 117 -20.24 1.95 -7.01
CA PRO A 117 -20.48 0.61 -7.56
C PRO A 117 -20.77 -0.45 -6.49
N LEU A 118 -20.46 -0.19 -5.21
CA LEU A 118 -20.70 -1.13 -4.11
C LEU A 118 -22.08 -0.98 -3.49
N LEU A 119 -22.54 0.26 -3.31
CA LEU A 119 -23.70 0.57 -2.46
C LEU A 119 -24.84 1.28 -3.19
N GLY A 120 -24.55 1.83 -4.39
CA GLY A 120 -25.45 2.72 -5.11
C GLY A 120 -25.51 4.12 -4.51
N ARG A 121 -25.99 5.08 -5.33
CA ARG A 121 -25.98 6.53 -5.03
C ARG A 121 -26.49 6.88 -3.63
N LYS A 122 -27.70 6.45 -3.27
CA LYS A 122 -28.36 6.82 -2.00
C LYS A 122 -27.52 6.45 -0.77
N ARG A 123 -26.95 5.24 -0.74
CA ARG A 123 -26.14 4.77 0.40
C ARG A 123 -24.76 5.40 0.40
N THR A 124 -24.16 5.60 -0.77
CA THR A 124 -22.90 6.35 -0.89
C THR A 124 -23.04 7.76 -0.34
N ASP A 125 -24.07 8.50 -0.75
CA ASP A 125 -24.31 9.87 -0.27
C ASP A 125 -24.56 9.89 1.25
N ALA A 126 -25.23 8.88 1.80
CA ALA A 126 -25.44 8.77 3.25
C ALA A 126 -24.12 8.55 4.03
N LEU A 127 -23.19 7.74 3.51
CA LEU A 127 -21.88 7.54 4.15
C LEU A 127 -20.97 8.76 4.02
N LEU A 128 -20.93 9.37 2.84
CA LEU A 128 -20.10 10.56 2.57
C LEU A 128 -20.54 11.77 3.41
N ASN A 129 -21.82 11.87 3.78
CA ASN A 129 -22.31 12.93 4.65
C ASN A 129 -22.50 12.48 6.12
N GLY A 130 -22.13 11.23 6.42
CA GLY A 130 -22.28 10.64 7.75
C GLY A 130 -21.34 11.25 8.78
N VAL A 131 -21.52 10.85 10.04
CA VAL A 131 -20.70 11.33 11.18
C VAL A 131 -19.54 10.41 11.51
N MET A 132 -19.50 9.20 10.93
CA MET A 132 -18.47 8.24 11.32
C MET A 132 -17.17 8.51 10.57
N PRO A 133 -16.03 8.51 11.27
CA PRO A 133 -14.73 8.74 10.64
C PRO A 133 -14.23 7.53 9.86
N ARG A 134 -14.81 6.34 10.09
CA ARG A 134 -14.33 5.09 9.48
C ARG A 134 -15.46 4.17 9.08
N TYR A 135 -15.35 3.60 7.88
CA TYR A 135 -16.27 2.59 7.36
C TYR A 135 -15.51 1.41 6.77
N GLU A 136 -16.00 0.20 7.01
CA GLU A 136 -15.40 -1.04 6.53
C GLU A 136 -16.42 -1.86 5.75
N LEU A 137 -16.07 -2.24 4.52
CA LEU A 137 -16.97 -2.89 3.56
C LEU A 137 -16.27 -4.07 2.89
N PRO A 138 -16.84 -5.29 2.91
CA PRO A 138 -16.26 -6.41 2.17
C PRO A 138 -16.34 -6.15 0.66
N ALA A 139 -15.20 -6.27 -0.03
CA ALA A 139 -15.11 -5.96 -1.45
C ALA A 139 -14.15 -6.90 -2.19
N SER A 140 -14.45 -7.13 -3.47
CA SER A 140 -13.51 -7.70 -4.43
C SER A 140 -13.01 -6.58 -5.33
N LEU A 141 -11.69 -6.49 -5.45
CA LEU A 141 -11.01 -5.42 -6.15
C LEU A 141 -10.15 -6.01 -7.27
N THR A 142 -10.15 -5.37 -8.44
CA THR A 142 -9.20 -5.68 -9.51
C THR A 142 -8.24 -4.50 -9.64
N ILE A 143 -6.95 -4.73 -9.41
CA ILE A 143 -5.90 -3.71 -9.58
C ILE A 143 -5.27 -3.80 -10.97
N LYS A 144 -4.79 -2.68 -11.53
CA LYS A 144 -3.98 -2.62 -12.78
C LYS A 144 -2.51 -2.33 -12.52
N SER A 145 -2.22 -1.65 -11.44
CA SER A 145 -0.86 -1.43 -10.98
C SER A 145 -0.80 -1.43 -9.47
N PHE A 146 0.34 -1.87 -8.94
CA PHE A 146 0.66 -1.95 -7.53
C PHE A 146 2.06 -1.42 -7.34
N SER A 147 2.23 -0.51 -6.40
CA SER A 147 3.54 0.09 -6.12
C SER A 147 3.85 -0.04 -4.65
N SER A 148 5.14 -0.18 -4.33
CA SER A 148 5.66 -0.08 -2.98
C SER A 148 6.77 0.94 -2.92
N TRP A 149 6.82 1.72 -1.85
CA TRP A 149 7.93 2.61 -1.52
C TRP A 149 8.31 2.46 -0.05
N VAL A 150 9.51 2.91 0.30
CA VAL A 150 9.98 2.96 1.68
C VAL A 150 10.08 4.41 2.09
N GLU A 151 9.47 4.75 3.21
CA GLU A 151 9.49 6.09 3.80
C GLU A 151 9.65 5.93 5.31
N CYS A 152 10.65 6.61 5.89
CA CYS A 152 10.90 6.65 7.35
C CYS A 152 10.81 5.28 8.03
N ASP A 153 11.53 4.28 7.52
CA ASP A 153 11.55 2.90 8.03
C ASP A 153 10.22 2.10 7.90
N HIS A 154 9.27 2.61 7.12
CA HIS A 154 8.02 1.93 6.81
C HIS A 154 7.89 1.64 5.32
N ARG A 155 7.36 0.45 4.98
CA ARG A 155 7.03 0.09 3.60
C ARG A 155 5.56 0.34 3.35
N SER A 156 5.28 1.28 2.46
CA SER A 156 3.93 1.68 2.08
C SER A 156 3.57 1.10 0.71
N TYR A 157 2.26 0.92 0.48
CA TYR A 157 1.74 0.29 -0.72
C TYR A 157 0.59 1.11 -1.32
N THR A 158 0.61 1.29 -2.64
CA THR A 158 -0.47 1.92 -3.41
C THR A 158 -0.93 1.04 -4.54
N ALA A 159 -2.19 1.17 -4.92
CA ALA A 159 -2.71 0.50 -6.10
C ALA A 159 -3.65 1.37 -6.92
N GLU A 160 -3.56 1.19 -8.23
CA GLU A 160 -4.51 1.70 -9.19
C GLU A 160 -5.64 0.69 -9.40
N VAL A 161 -6.87 1.11 -9.10
CA VAL A 161 -8.05 0.26 -9.15
C VAL A 161 -8.66 0.25 -10.56
N ALA A 162 -8.78 -0.94 -11.15
CA ALA A 162 -9.51 -1.18 -12.40
C ALA A 162 -11.03 -1.22 -12.16
N SER A 163 -11.45 -1.98 -11.16
CA SER A 163 -12.85 -2.17 -10.81
C SER A 163 -12.98 -2.67 -9.38
N ILE A 164 -14.14 -2.44 -8.78
CA ILE A 164 -14.51 -2.90 -7.45
C ILE A 164 -15.93 -3.43 -7.48
N ARG A 165 -16.19 -4.53 -6.74
CA ARG A 165 -17.49 -5.20 -6.68
C ARG A 165 -17.76 -5.67 -5.25
N PRO A 166 -19.03 -5.74 -4.82
CA PRO A 166 -19.36 -6.36 -3.55
C PRO A 166 -18.98 -7.84 -3.60
N VAL A 167 -18.47 -8.37 -2.48
CA VAL A 167 -18.39 -9.82 -2.29
C VAL A 167 -19.83 -10.29 -2.05
N SER A 168 -20.34 -11.21 -2.87
CA SER A 168 -21.75 -11.61 -2.91
C SER A 168 -22.34 -11.88 -1.51
N SER A 169 -23.35 -11.09 -1.13
CA SER A 169 -24.39 -11.30 -0.11
C SER A 169 -24.05 -12.15 1.13
N GLN A 170 -22.87 -12.00 1.72
CA GLN A 170 -22.69 -12.35 3.12
C GLN A 170 -23.12 -11.15 3.95
N VAL A 171 -24.23 -11.36 4.66
CA VAL A 171 -24.83 -10.54 5.71
C VAL A 171 -23.87 -9.46 6.20
N ILE A 172 -24.21 -8.20 5.94
CA ILE A 172 -23.59 -7.03 6.57
C ILE A 172 -23.88 -7.17 8.07
N ALA A 173 -23.05 -7.92 8.78
CA ALA A 173 -22.98 -7.88 10.22
C ALA A 173 -22.52 -6.46 10.53
N LYS A 174 -23.46 -5.68 11.07
CA LYS A 174 -23.34 -4.34 11.63
C LYS A 174 -21.88 -3.88 11.75
N ALA A 175 -21.56 -2.78 11.08
CA ALA A 175 -20.32 -2.02 11.30
C ALA A 175 -19.99 -2.04 12.80
N LYS A 176 -18.88 -2.66 13.17
CA LYS A 176 -18.37 -2.55 14.53
C LYS A 176 -17.78 -1.14 14.65
N PRO A 177 -18.32 -0.26 15.51
CA PRO A 177 -17.58 0.93 15.88
C PRO A 177 -16.30 0.47 16.58
N SER A 178 -15.17 0.65 15.92
CA SER A 178 -13.86 0.48 16.52
C SER A 178 -13.37 1.86 16.95
N LEU A 179 -13.56 2.18 18.22
CA LEU A 179 -12.84 3.29 18.85
C LEU A 179 -11.38 2.85 18.99
N ILE A 180 -10.56 3.17 17.99
CA ILE A 180 -9.11 3.19 18.17
C ILE A 180 -8.79 4.60 18.68
N GLY A 181 -8.82 4.74 20.01
CA GLY A 181 -8.09 5.82 20.67
C GLY A 181 -6.63 5.41 20.80
N CYS A 182 -5.71 6.34 20.53
CA CYS A 182 -4.32 6.23 20.95
C CYS A 182 -4.22 6.20 22.48
#